data_AF-A0A7Y5J5J7-F1
#
_entry.id   AF-A0A7Y5J5J7-F1
#
_cell.length_a   1.000
_cell.length_b   1.000
_cell.length_c   1.000
_cell.angle_alpha   90.00
_cell.angle_beta   90.00
_cell.angle_gamma   90.00
#
_symmetry.space_group_name_H-M   'P 1'
#
loop_
_entity.id
_entity.type
_entity.pdbx_description
1 polymer ?
#
loop_
_entity_poly.entity_id
_entity_poly.type
_entity_poly.pdbx_seq_one_letter_code
_entity_poly.pdbx_strand_id
1 'polypeptide(L)'
;MEPVHQHLWDKICKFDFGDPDAQLGFVDRLARENGWSLDYASRVSWEYKRFLFLCCVSGHSVTPSDQVDQAWHLHLLYTESYWVDFCKDTIGRDIHHGPTKGGSAEGDKFRLWYEKTLESYRKYFGFEAPADIWPGTDIRFSGFNFRRVDLDRFWIFPKIKIGLWKKRPGIGRLPKS
;
A
#
# COMPACT_ATOMS: atom_id res chain seq x y z
N MET A 1 -7.43 5.49 -22.67
CA MET A 1 -8.12 6.20 -21.58
C MET A 1 -9.02 7.27 -22.22
N GLU A 2 -10.26 7.43 -21.78
CA GLU A 2 -11.16 8.48 -22.30
C GLU A 2 -10.60 9.90 -22.06
N PRO A 3 -10.93 10.91 -22.89
CA PRO A 3 -10.37 12.27 -22.75
C PRO A 3 -10.60 12.90 -21.38
N VAL A 4 -11.79 12.71 -20.78
CA VAL A 4 -12.12 13.21 -19.44
C VAL A 4 -11.25 12.58 -18.35
N HIS A 5 -10.96 11.28 -18.50
CA HIS A 5 -10.09 10.56 -17.58
C HIS A 5 -8.63 11.00 -17.75
N GLN A 6 -8.18 11.28 -18.98
CA GLN A 6 -6.85 11.81 -19.23
C GLN A 6 -6.66 13.18 -18.56
N HIS A 7 -7.64 14.08 -18.69
CA HIS A 7 -7.55 15.40 -18.05
C HIS A 7 -7.47 15.30 -16.51
N LEU A 8 -8.26 14.41 -15.89
CA LEU A 8 -8.17 14.15 -14.46
C LEU A 8 -6.80 13.59 -14.08
N TRP A 9 -6.28 12.64 -14.86
CA TRP A 9 -4.97 12.05 -14.62
C TRP A 9 -3.85 13.09 -14.67
N ASP A 10 -3.89 14.01 -15.64
CA ASP A 10 -2.90 15.07 -15.78
C ASP A 10 -2.89 16.02 -14.57
N LYS A 11 -4.06 16.35 -14.03
CA LYS A 11 -4.18 17.15 -12.80
C LYS A 11 -3.54 16.43 -11.61
N ILE A 12 -3.84 15.15 -11.42
CA ILE A 12 -3.27 14.34 -10.33
C ILE A 12 -1.75 14.18 -10.49
N CYS A 13 -1.25 14.03 -11.72
CA CYS A 13 0.18 13.95 -11.99
C CYS A 13 0.95 15.21 -11.59
N LYS A 14 0.35 16.38 -11.85
CA LYS A 14 0.95 17.69 -11.54
C LYS A 14 0.85 18.08 -10.07
N PHE A 15 -0.06 17.45 -9.32
CA PHE A 15 -0.21 17.73 -7.89
C PHE A 15 1.04 17.34 -7.12
N ASP A 16 1.50 18.22 -6.23
CA ASP A 16 2.57 17.95 -5.27
C ASP A 16 1.93 17.73 -3.89
N PHE A 17 2.27 16.62 -3.25
CA PHE A 17 1.76 16.26 -1.91
C PHE A 17 2.54 16.94 -0.78
N GLY A 18 3.69 17.55 -1.10
CA GLY A 18 4.54 18.22 -0.13
C GLY A 18 4.07 19.63 0.19
N ASP A 19 4.44 20.09 1.38
CA ASP A 19 4.47 21.51 1.69
C ASP A 19 5.79 22.09 1.13
N PRO A 20 5.74 23.10 0.23
CA PRO A 20 6.92 23.69 -0.37
C PRO A 20 7.88 24.32 0.65
N ASP A 21 7.40 24.67 1.85
CA ASP A 21 8.19 25.28 2.92
C ASP A 21 8.73 24.24 3.93
N ALA A 22 8.43 22.94 3.76
CA ALA A 22 8.86 21.91 4.68
C ALA A 22 10.34 21.53 4.52
N GLN A 23 11.01 21.27 5.66
CA GLN A 23 12.41 20.81 5.69
C GLN A 23 12.60 19.43 5.01
N LEU A 24 11.56 18.60 4.96
CA LEU A 24 11.55 17.33 4.26
C LEU A 24 10.35 17.28 3.32
N GLY A 25 10.59 16.92 2.06
CA GLY A 25 9.52 16.69 1.11
C GLY A 25 8.67 15.48 1.49
N PHE A 26 7.50 15.37 0.86
CA PHE A 26 6.56 14.26 1.09
C PHE A 26 7.24 12.88 0.93
N VAL A 27 8.03 12.71 -0.12
CA VAL A 27 8.75 11.46 -0.42
C VAL A 27 9.82 11.15 0.63
N ASP A 28 10.57 12.15 1.09
CA ASP A 28 11.59 11.96 2.12
C ASP A 28 10.96 11.51 3.43
N ARG A 29 9.83 12.13 3.80
CA ARG A 29 9.10 11.75 5.00
C ARG A 29 8.50 10.36 4.88
N LEU A 30 7.91 10.03 3.72
CA LEU A 30 7.38 8.69 3.43
C LEU A 30 8.47 7.61 3.56
N ALA A 31 9.65 7.87 2.99
CA ALA A 31 10.79 6.97 3.08
C ALA A 31 11.23 6.76 4.53
N ARG A 32 11.41 7.86 5.28
CA ARG A 32 11.87 7.83 6.67
C ARG A 32 10.90 7.08 7.58
N GLU A 33 9.60 7.34 7.48
CA GLU A 33 8.60 6.75 8.39
C GLU A 33 8.37 5.26 8.15
N ASN A 34 8.70 4.75 6.96
CA ASN A 34 8.52 3.35 6.59
C ASN A 34 9.84 2.56 6.48
N GLY A 35 10.99 3.21 6.68
CA GLY A 35 12.30 2.58 6.50
C GLY A 35 12.58 2.17 5.06
N TRP A 36 12.02 2.88 4.08
CA TRP A 36 12.20 2.62 2.65
C TRP A 36 13.37 3.42 2.07
N SER A 37 13.91 2.96 0.94
CA SER A 37 14.79 3.79 0.13
C SER A 37 13.99 4.94 -0.52
N LEU A 38 14.66 6.05 -0.83
CA LEU A 38 14.04 7.19 -1.53
C LEU A 38 13.48 6.79 -2.90
N ASP A 39 14.18 5.92 -3.63
CA ASP A 39 13.70 5.38 -4.91
C ASP A 39 12.37 4.64 -4.72
N TYR A 40 12.30 3.73 -3.75
CA TYR A 40 11.10 2.95 -3.47
C TYR A 40 9.95 3.86 -3.06
N ALA A 41 10.18 4.81 -2.15
CA ALA A 41 9.18 5.78 -1.72
C ALA A 41 8.68 6.67 -2.88
N SER A 42 9.57 7.05 -3.80
CA SER A 42 9.21 7.80 -5.00
C SER A 42 8.28 6.99 -5.91
N ARG A 43 8.57 5.70 -6.12
CA ARG A 43 7.69 4.80 -6.88
C ARG A 43 6.34 4.61 -6.18
N VAL A 44 6.32 4.44 -4.85
CA VAL A 44 5.08 4.36 -4.07
C VAL A 44 4.25 5.65 -4.18
N SER A 45 4.88 6.83 -4.18
CA SER A 45 4.17 8.11 -4.38
C SER A 45 3.50 8.19 -5.76
N TRP A 46 4.14 7.66 -6.81
CA TRP A 46 3.53 7.52 -8.13
C TRP A 46 2.37 6.52 -8.15
N GLU A 47 2.51 5.39 -7.46
CA GLU A 47 1.43 4.42 -7.32
C GLU A 47 0.25 4.97 -6.50
N TYR A 48 0.51 5.85 -5.54
CA TYR A 48 -0.52 6.56 -4.79
C TYR A 48 -1.32 7.50 -5.70
N LYS A 49 -0.66 8.24 -6.60
CA LYS A 49 -1.37 9.03 -7.63
C LYS A 49 -2.29 8.15 -8.47
N ARG A 50 -1.82 6.97 -8.91
CA ARG A 50 -2.63 6.00 -9.67
C ARG A 50 -3.84 5.53 -8.86
N PHE A 51 -3.64 5.23 -7.58
CA PHE A 51 -4.74 4.84 -6.69
C PHE A 51 -5.79 5.95 -6.52
N LEU A 52 -5.38 7.21 -6.29
CA LEU A 52 -6.30 8.34 -6.21
C LEU A 52 -7.12 8.53 -7.50
N PHE A 53 -6.48 8.31 -8.65
CA PHE A 53 -7.19 8.29 -9.91
C PHE A 53 -8.25 7.17 -9.95
N LEU A 54 -7.90 5.95 -9.54
CA LEU A 54 -8.87 4.83 -9.47
C LEU A 54 -10.03 5.11 -8.52
N CYS A 55 -9.79 5.74 -7.35
CA CYS A 55 -10.86 6.21 -6.46
C CYS A 55 -11.90 7.07 -7.19
N CYS A 56 -11.47 7.87 -8.15
CA CYS A 56 -12.35 8.77 -8.90
C CYS A 56 -13.13 8.05 -10.02
N VAL A 57 -12.52 7.08 -10.71
CA VAL A 57 -13.03 6.57 -11.99
C VAL A 57 -13.54 5.12 -11.96
N SER A 58 -13.23 4.34 -10.93
CA SER A 58 -13.57 2.91 -10.91
C SER A 58 -15.07 2.62 -10.75
N GLY A 59 -15.85 3.56 -10.21
CA GLY A 59 -17.29 3.38 -9.97
C GLY A 59 -17.63 2.34 -8.87
N HIS A 60 -16.62 1.87 -8.14
CA HIS A 60 -16.74 0.98 -7.00
C HIS A 60 -15.73 1.36 -5.91
N SER A 61 -15.90 0.84 -4.70
CA SER A 61 -14.89 0.97 -3.65
C SER A 61 -13.59 0.31 -4.08
N VAL A 62 -12.48 1.04 -3.96
CA VAL A 62 -11.12 0.55 -4.22
C VAL A 62 -10.40 0.31 -2.91
N THR A 63 -9.42 -0.59 -2.91
CA THR A 63 -8.61 -0.94 -1.74
C THR A 63 -7.14 -0.85 -2.12
N PRO A 64 -6.32 -0.05 -1.41
CA PRO A 64 -4.91 0.09 -1.73
C PRO A 64 -4.09 -1.12 -1.27
N SER A 65 -2.88 -1.27 -1.82
CA SER A 65 -1.84 -2.08 -1.18
C SER A 65 -1.42 -1.43 0.14
N ASP A 66 -0.71 -2.16 1.00
CA ASP A 66 -0.24 -1.59 2.27
C ASP A 66 0.69 -0.39 2.02
N GLN A 67 1.57 -0.51 1.03
CA GLN A 67 2.51 0.53 0.61
C GLN A 67 1.80 1.82 0.21
N VAL A 68 0.78 1.72 -0.64
CA VAL A 68 0.00 2.86 -1.11
C VAL A 68 -0.87 3.42 0.00
N ASP A 69 -1.35 2.58 0.91
CA ASP A 69 -2.09 3.01 2.10
C ASP A 69 -1.20 3.84 3.04
N GLN A 70 0.10 3.52 3.19
CA GLN A 70 1.03 4.36 3.96
C GLN A 70 1.22 5.75 3.35
N ALA A 71 1.27 5.86 2.02
CA ALA A 71 1.30 7.15 1.35
C ALA A 71 -0.01 7.93 1.57
N TRP A 72 -1.15 7.25 1.54
CA TRP A 72 -2.44 7.88 1.83
C TRP A 72 -2.55 8.35 3.28
N HIS A 73 -2.15 7.52 4.25
CA HIS A 73 -2.08 7.91 5.65
C HIS A 73 -1.21 9.15 5.86
N LEU A 74 -0.04 9.21 5.21
CA LEU A 74 0.83 10.37 5.30
C LEU A 74 0.13 11.61 4.73
N HIS A 75 -0.48 11.53 3.55
CA HIS A 75 -1.15 12.68 2.92
C HIS A 75 -2.34 13.18 3.77
N LEU A 76 -3.07 12.31 4.46
CA LEU A 76 -4.13 12.70 5.39
C LEU A 76 -3.63 13.54 6.59
N LEU A 77 -2.35 13.46 6.94
CA LEU A 77 -1.75 14.33 7.96
C LEU A 77 -1.54 15.77 7.45
N TYR A 78 -1.44 15.98 6.14
CA TYR A 78 -1.36 17.29 5.51
C TYR A 78 -2.78 17.76 5.18
N THR A 79 -3.57 18.07 6.22
CA THR A 79 -5.02 18.21 6.10
C THR A 79 -5.46 19.29 5.10
N GLU A 80 -4.71 20.40 5.00
CA GLU A 80 -5.00 21.46 4.02
C GLU A 80 -4.71 20.99 2.59
N SER A 81 -3.51 20.45 2.33
CA SER A 81 -3.16 19.80 1.06
C SER A 81 -4.18 18.73 0.65
N TYR A 82 -4.62 17.90 1.59
CA TYR A 82 -5.55 16.81 1.29
C TYR A 82 -6.97 17.30 1.00
N TRP A 83 -7.56 18.08 1.93
CA TRP A 83 -8.98 18.45 1.84
C TRP A 83 -9.22 19.63 0.91
N VAL A 84 -8.35 20.63 0.94
CA VAL A 84 -8.52 21.86 0.15
C VAL A 84 -7.84 21.69 -1.20
N ASP A 85 -6.52 21.59 -1.22
CA ASP A 85 -5.77 21.68 -2.47
C ASP A 85 -6.05 20.47 -3.38
N PHE A 86 -6.08 19.26 -2.82
CA PHE A 86 -6.32 18.05 -3.58
C PHE A 86 -7.82 17.78 -3.79
N CYS A 87 -8.58 17.47 -2.74
CA CYS A 87 -9.97 17.03 -2.87
C CYS A 87 -10.86 18.09 -3.50
N LYS A 88 -10.88 19.30 -2.94
CA LYS A 88 -11.75 20.38 -3.43
C LYS A 88 -11.21 20.99 -4.73
N ASP A 89 -9.95 21.41 -4.76
CA ASP A 89 -9.45 22.28 -5.83
C ASP A 89 -8.86 21.50 -7.01
N THR A 90 -8.27 20.32 -6.79
CA THR A 90 -7.66 19.50 -7.87
C THR A 90 -8.66 18.52 -8.49
N ILE A 91 -9.34 17.70 -7.68
CA ILE A 91 -10.22 16.63 -8.19
C ILE A 91 -11.71 16.95 -8.09
N GLY A 92 -12.10 17.99 -7.33
CA GLY A 92 -13.48 18.44 -7.20
C GLY A 92 -14.41 17.45 -6.48
N ARG A 93 -13.88 16.59 -5.62
CA ARG A 93 -14.65 15.61 -4.84
C ARG A 93 -13.91 15.13 -3.61
N ASP A 94 -14.69 14.73 -2.60
CA ASP A 94 -14.15 14.14 -1.39
C ASP A 94 -13.83 12.66 -1.58
N ILE A 95 -12.64 12.27 -1.13
CA ILE A 95 -12.23 10.87 -0.97
C ILE A 95 -12.00 10.65 0.53
N HIS A 96 -12.74 9.74 1.14
CA HIS A 96 -12.61 9.44 2.56
C HIS A 96 -11.81 8.16 2.78
N HIS A 97 -10.85 8.21 3.70
CA HIS A 97 -10.25 7.01 4.27
C HIS A 97 -11.11 6.54 5.44
N GLY A 98 -11.36 5.23 5.50
CA GLY A 98 -12.17 4.62 6.55
C GLY A 98 -11.41 3.45 7.17
N PRO A 99 -11.33 3.36 8.51
CA PRO A 99 -10.75 2.19 9.16
C PRO A 99 -11.58 0.95 8.83
N THR A 100 -10.92 -0.21 8.82
CA THR A 100 -11.63 -1.49 8.77
C THR A 100 -12.39 -1.69 10.09
N LYS A 101 -13.63 -2.18 10.01
CA LYS A 101 -14.44 -2.56 11.17
C LYS A 101 -13.99 -3.89 11.81
N GLY A 102 -13.09 -4.63 11.16
CA GLY A 102 -12.61 -5.94 11.56
C GLY A 102 -13.58 -7.09 11.27
N GLY A 103 -13.08 -8.31 11.40
CA GLY A 103 -13.87 -9.55 11.22
C GLY A 103 -13.67 -10.24 9.87
N SER A 104 -14.03 -11.53 9.79
CA SER A 104 -13.82 -12.38 8.60
C SER A 104 -14.59 -11.89 7.38
N ALA A 105 -15.88 -11.55 7.56
CA ALA A 105 -16.72 -11.06 6.48
C ALA A 105 -16.19 -9.75 5.86
N GLU A 106 -15.59 -8.89 6.68
CA GLU A 106 -14.97 -7.67 6.19
C GLU A 106 -13.63 -7.95 5.49
N GLY A 107 -12.86 -8.92 5.99
CA GLY A 107 -11.65 -9.41 5.34
C GLY A 107 -11.93 -9.95 3.93
N ASP A 108 -12.94 -10.79 3.76
CA ASP A 108 -13.31 -11.35 2.45
C ASP A 108 -13.77 -10.26 1.47
N LYS A 109 -14.52 -9.27 1.99
CA LYS A 109 -14.95 -8.09 1.24
C LYS A 109 -13.76 -7.25 0.73
N PHE A 110 -12.77 -6.99 1.58
CA PHE A 110 -11.57 -6.23 1.18
C PHE A 110 -10.68 -7.00 0.21
N ARG A 111 -10.59 -8.32 0.31
CA ARG A 111 -9.91 -9.14 -0.71
C ARG A 111 -10.54 -8.96 -2.09
N LEU A 112 -11.87 -9.07 -2.18
CA LEU A 112 -12.60 -8.88 -3.44
C LEU A 112 -12.42 -7.46 -3.99
N TRP A 113 -12.46 -6.44 -3.14
CA TRP A 113 -12.23 -5.06 -3.57
C TRP A 113 -10.80 -4.80 -4.01
N TYR A 114 -9.82 -5.42 -3.38
CA TYR A 114 -8.42 -5.34 -3.78
C TYR A 114 -8.20 -5.98 -5.16
N GLU A 115 -8.77 -7.17 -5.40
CA GLU A 115 -8.73 -7.82 -6.73
C GLU A 115 -9.34 -6.93 -7.82
N LYS A 116 -10.53 -6.37 -7.56
CA LYS A 116 -11.17 -5.40 -8.47
C LYS A 116 -10.36 -4.12 -8.66
N THR A 117 -9.58 -3.72 -7.66
CA THR A 117 -8.67 -2.57 -7.78
C THR A 117 -7.53 -2.89 -8.75
N LEU A 118 -6.93 -4.08 -8.67
CA LEU A 118 -5.90 -4.53 -9.62
C LEU A 118 -6.46 -4.71 -11.04
N GLU A 119 -7.69 -5.20 -11.18
CA GLU A 119 -8.39 -5.25 -12.46
C GLU A 119 -8.62 -3.86 -13.05
N SER A 120 -9.11 -2.91 -12.24
CA SER A 120 -9.28 -1.51 -12.63
C SER A 120 -7.95 -0.87 -13.02
N TYR A 121 -6.90 -1.13 -12.25
CA TYR A 121 -5.55 -0.65 -12.56
C TYR A 121 -5.14 -1.08 -13.98
N ARG A 122 -5.22 -2.39 -14.27
CA ARG A 122 -4.89 -2.94 -15.58
C ARG A 122 -5.75 -2.34 -16.69
N LYS A 123 -7.04 -2.19 -16.44
CA LYS A 123 -8.00 -1.59 -17.39
C LYS A 123 -7.63 -0.14 -17.75
N TYR A 124 -7.30 0.68 -16.76
CA TYR A 124 -7.09 2.12 -16.97
C TYR A 124 -5.66 2.45 -17.43
N PHE A 125 -4.65 1.72 -16.97
CA PHE A 125 -3.24 1.99 -17.28
C PHE A 125 -2.67 1.09 -18.38
N GLY A 126 -3.31 -0.03 -18.71
CA GLY A 126 -2.91 -0.92 -19.80
C GLY A 126 -1.75 -1.87 -19.48
N PHE A 127 -1.32 -1.94 -18.21
CA PHE A 127 -0.27 -2.83 -17.74
C PHE A 127 -0.53 -3.28 -16.29
N GLU A 128 0.14 -4.35 -15.85
CA GLU A 128 0.05 -4.85 -14.49
C GLU A 128 0.69 -3.88 -13.49
N ALA A 129 0.07 -3.76 -12.31
CA ALA A 129 0.66 -3.00 -11.22
C ALA A 129 1.99 -3.65 -10.76
N PRO A 130 3.00 -2.86 -10.38
CA PRO A 130 4.30 -3.40 -9.97
C PRO A 130 4.17 -4.25 -8.70
N ALA A 131 4.50 -5.54 -8.78
CA ALA A 131 4.20 -6.52 -7.73
C ALA A 131 4.93 -6.28 -6.39
N ASP A 132 6.01 -5.50 -6.40
CA ASP A 132 6.73 -5.09 -5.19
C ASP A 132 6.02 -3.97 -4.41
N ILE A 133 5.07 -3.26 -5.04
CA ILE A 133 4.21 -2.24 -4.42
C ILE A 133 2.75 -2.71 -4.33
N TRP A 134 2.29 -3.48 -5.31
CA TRP A 134 0.96 -4.07 -5.42
C TRP A 134 1.06 -5.59 -5.41
N PRO A 135 1.36 -6.20 -4.25
CA PRO A 135 1.50 -7.65 -4.16
C PRO A 135 0.16 -8.34 -4.44
N GLY A 136 0.20 -9.63 -4.77
CA GLY A 136 -1.00 -10.46 -4.92
C GLY A 136 -1.89 -10.45 -3.68
N THR A 137 -3.19 -10.69 -3.87
CA THR A 137 -4.21 -10.63 -2.80
C THR A 137 -3.85 -11.53 -1.61
N ASP A 138 -3.35 -12.72 -1.87
CA ASP A 138 -2.89 -13.67 -0.86
C ASP A 138 -1.75 -13.10 -0.01
N ILE A 139 -0.78 -12.42 -0.63
CA ILE A 139 0.33 -11.76 0.05
C ILE A 139 -0.18 -10.55 0.84
N ARG A 140 -0.98 -9.67 0.22
CA ARG A 140 -1.54 -8.44 0.83
C ARG A 140 -2.32 -8.74 2.12
N PHE A 141 -3.01 -9.87 2.18
CA PHE A 141 -3.84 -10.30 3.30
C PHE A 141 -3.27 -11.50 4.09
N SER A 142 -1.97 -11.78 3.95
CA SER A 142 -1.28 -12.89 4.65
C SER A 142 -1.10 -12.72 6.16
N GLY A 143 -1.56 -11.60 6.75
CA GLY A 143 -1.54 -11.36 8.19
C GLY A 143 -0.24 -10.69 8.69
N PHE A 144 0.11 -9.54 8.12
CA PHE A 144 1.21 -8.73 8.63
C PHE A 144 0.89 -8.13 10.00
N ASN A 145 1.89 -8.07 10.89
CA ASN A 145 1.77 -7.45 12.21
C ASN A 145 2.78 -6.30 12.32
N PHE A 146 2.39 -5.15 11.78
CA PHE A 146 3.19 -3.93 11.86
C PHE A 146 3.04 -3.27 13.24
N ARG A 147 4.16 -2.79 13.76
CA ARG A 147 4.26 -2.05 15.03
C ARG A 147 5.28 -0.94 14.84
N ARG A 148 4.96 0.24 15.37
CA ARG A 148 5.94 1.32 15.49
C ARG A 148 6.91 0.97 16.60
N VAL A 149 8.20 0.98 16.30
CA VAL A 149 9.27 0.70 17.25
C VAL A 149 10.29 1.83 17.21
N ASP A 150 10.95 2.06 18.35
CA ASP A 150 12.00 3.05 18.50
C ASP A 150 13.35 2.40 18.20
N LEU A 151 13.96 2.75 17.07
CA LEU A 151 15.21 2.15 16.60
C LEU A 151 16.46 2.68 17.34
N ASP A 152 16.36 3.78 18.08
CA ASP A 152 17.44 4.24 18.95
C ASP A 152 17.54 3.38 20.21
N ARG A 153 16.45 2.69 20.55
CA ARG A 153 16.35 1.83 21.74
C ARG A 153 16.40 0.34 21.44
N PHE A 154 15.97 -0.07 20.24
CA PHE A 154 15.80 -1.46 19.89
C PHE A 154 16.38 -1.78 18.51
N TRP A 155 17.02 -2.95 18.41
CA TRP A 155 17.47 -3.52 17.14
C TRP A 155 16.42 -4.49 16.61
N ILE A 156 16.12 -4.43 15.31
CA ILE A 156 15.25 -5.40 14.62
C ILE A 156 16.15 -6.39 13.86
N PHE A 157 16.01 -7.67 14.15
CA PHE A 157 16.64 -8.75 13.39
C PHE A 157 15.60 -9.53 12.59
N PRO A 158 15.91 -9.94 11.34
CA PRO A 158 15.03 -10.79 10.58
C PRO A 158 14.83 -12.13 11.28
N LYS A 159 13.62 -12.69 11.17
CA LYS A 159 13.35 -14.05 11.68
C LYS A 159 14.20 -15.06 10.90
N ILE A 160 15.16 -15.68 11.57
CA ILE A 160 15.95 -16.77 10.99
C ILE A 160 15.04 -18.01 10.92
N LYS A 161 14.71 -18.46 9.71
CA LYS A 161 14.04 -19.75 9.51
C LYS A 161 15.08 -20.87 9.65
N ILE A 162 15.43 -21.23 10.88
CA ILE A 162 16.24 -22.42 11.13
C ILE A 162 15.34 -23.62 10.86
N GLY A 163 15.60 -24.36 9.78
CA GLY A 163 14.91 -25.61 9.48
C GLY A 163 15.12 -26.59 10.63
N LEU A 164 14.10 -26.76 11.47
CA LEU A 164 14.12 -27.75 12.54
C LEU A 164 14.45 -29.12 11.94
N TRP A 165 15.48 -29.76 12.51
CA TRP A 165 15.97 -31.10 12.20
C TRP A 165 14.85 -32.06 11.74
N LYS A 166 15.02 -32.66 10.57
CA LYS A 166 14.38 -33.96 10.27
C LYS A 166 14.78 -34.91 11.39
N LYS A 167 13.82 -35.35 12.22
CA LYS A 167 14.00 -36.53 13.09
C LYS A 167 14.56 -37.64 12.22
N ARG A 168 15.80 -38.07 12.47
CA ARG A 168 16.31 -39.33 11.93
C ARG A 168 15.34 -40.43 12.40
N PRO A 169 14.87 -41.33 11.52
CA PRO A 169 14.11 -42.47 11.97
C PRO A 169 14.99 -43.27 12.94
N GLY A 170 14.46 -43.53 14.13
CA GLY A 170 15.12 -44.35 15.14
C GLY A 170 15.49 -45.71 14.55
N ILE A 171 16.71 -46.12 14.84
CA ILE A 171 17.30 -47.41 14.55
C ILE A 171 16.30 -48.53 14.89
N GLY A 172 16.06 -49.41 13.91
CA GLY A 172 15.18 -50.56 14.03
C GLY A 172 15.59 -51.47 15.19
N ARG A 173 14.61 -51.92 15.97
CA ARG A 173 14.77 -53.07 16.86
C ARG A 173 14.85 -54.33 16.00
N LEU A 174 15.92 -55.11 16.19
CA LEU A 174 16.03 -56.48 15.69
C LEU A 174 14.96 -57.37 16.33
N PRO A 175 14.37 -58.33 15.60
CA PRO A 175 13.45 -59.31 16.18
C PRO A 175 14.21 -60.28 17.08
N LYS A 176 13.62 -60.64 18.23
CA LYS A 176 14.10 -61.74 19.06
C LYS A 176 13.65 -63.07 18.45
N SER A 177 14.57 -64.03 18.51
CA SER A 177 14.45 -65.46 18.16
C SER A 177 13.24 -66.15 18.76
#